data_AF-A0A954FIG6-F1
#
_entry.id   AF-A0A954FIG6-F1
#
_cell.length_a   1.000
_cell.length_b   1.000
_cell.length_c   1.000
_cell.angle_alpha   90.00
_cell.angle_beta   90.00
_cell.angle_gamma   90.00
#
_symmetry.space_group_name_H-M   'P 1'
#
loop_
_entity.id
_entity.type
_entity.pdbx_description
1 polymer ?
#
loop_
_entity_poly.entity_id
_entity_poly.type
_entity_poly.pdbx_seq_one_letter_code
_entity_poly.pdbx_strand_id
1 'polypeptide(L)'
;MTQLLTRSEVVSLVDQFGTELVRAKLLAAIDRLRQRSAVEGLVSSRPDAENRIIGWLIADMDRWLMKAPRKVINATGVLLHTGLGRAPLADAARNAIMDAAGACLLEVDPESGARSYRGFQVHELLCALTRCEDSLIVNNNAG
;
A
#
# COMPACT_ATOMS: atom_id res chain seq x y z
N MET A 1 -8.57 -26.75 10.80
CA MET A 1 -8.58 -25.40 10.20
C MET A 1 -9.88 -24.66 10.52
N THR A 2 -11.04 -25.30 10.39
CA THR A 2 -12.37 -24.67 10.61
C THR A 2 -12.54 -24.04 12.00
N GLN A 3 -12.04 -24.66 13.08
CA GLN A 3 -12.13 -24.10 14.44
C GLN A 3 -11.14 -22.94 14.71
N LEU A 4 -10.07 -22.80 13.91
CA LEU A 4 -9.18 -21.64 14.02
C LEU A 4 -9.79 -20.40 13.37
N LEU A 5 -10.62 -20.59 12.35
CA LEU A 5 -11.32 -19.50 11.68
C LEU A 5 -12.45 -18.90 12.52
N THR A 6 -12.88 -19.57 13.59
CA THR A 6 -13.91 -19.07 14.53
C THR A 6 -13.31 -18.29 15.71
N ARG A 7 -11.98 -18.19 15.80
CA ARG A 7 -11.29 -17.39 16.82
C ARG A 7 -11.46 -15.91 16.52
N SER A 8 -11.82 -15.12 17.53
CA SER A 8 -12.12 -13.68 17.36
C SER A 8 -10.93 -12.90 16.76
N GLU A 9 -9.71 -13.30 17.11
CA GLU A 9 -8.48 -12.70 16.57
C GLU A 9 -8.35 -12.94 15.07
N VAL A 10 -8.70 -14.15 14.60
CA VAL A 10 -8.63 -14.53 13.19
C VAL A 10 -9.76 -13.90 12.40
N VAL A 11 -10.98 -13.86 12.96
CA VAL A 11 -12.13 -13.18 12.35
C VAL A 11 -11.83 -11.70 12.13
N SER A 12 -11.27 -11.02 13.14
CA SER A 12 -10.89 -9.61 13.03
C SER A 12 -9.88 -9.36 11.90
N LEU A 13 -8.90 -10.25 11.75
CA LEU A 13 -7.94 -10.19 10.65
C LEU A 13 -8.60 -10.45 9.29
N VAL A 14 -9.55 -11.38 9.20
CA VAL A 14 -10.29 -11.66 7.95
C VAL A 14 -11.13 -10.45 7.55
N ASP A 15 -11.82 -9.81 8.49
CA ASP A 15 -12.64 -8.62 8.22
C ASP A 15 -11.77 -7.46 7.71
N GLN A 16 -10.57 -7.30 8.24
CA GLN A 16 -9.66 -6.21 7.87
C GLN A 16 -8.89 -6.47 6.57
N PHE A 17 -8.46 -7.71 6.31
CA PHE A 17 -7.49 -8.02 5.24
C PHE A 17 -8.00 -8.97 4.17
N GLY A 18 -9.22 -9.49 4.34
CA GLY A 18 -9.82 -10.48 3.45
C GLY A 18 -9.34 -11.90 3.72
N THR A 19 -10.22 -12.84 3.39
CA THR A 19 -10.06 -14.28 3.71
C THR A 19 -8.81 -14.89 3.08
N GLU A 20 -8.52 -14.61 1.82
CA GLU A 20 -7.45 -15.30 1.08
C GLU A 20 -6.06 -15.01 1.67
N LEU A 21 -5.79 -13.76 2.03
CA LEU A 21 -4.51 -13.38 2.62
C LEU A 21 -4.33 -14.02 4.01
N VAL A 22 -5.35 -13.91 4.86
CA VAL A 22 -5.31 -14.47 6.21
C VAL A 22 -5.18 -15.99 6.17
N ARG A 23 -5.90 -16.66 5.25
CA ARG A 23 -5.80 -18.11 5.03
C ARG A 23 -4.39 -18.52 4.61
N ALA A 24 -3.77 -17.82 3.66
CA ALA A 24 -2.41 -18.11 3.23
C ALA A 24 -1.40 -17.99 4.39
N LYS A 25 -1.53 -16.93 5.20
CA LYS A 25 -0.67 -16.70 6.38
C LYS A 25 -0.92 -17.72 7.50
N LEU A 26 -2.18 -18.10 7.72
CA LEU A 26 -2.55 -19.11 8.70
C LEU A 26 -2.01 -20.49 8.32
N LEU A 27 -2.08 -20.86 7.03
CA LEU A 27 -1.47 -22.09 6.52
C LEU A 27 0.04 -22.11 6.75
N ALA A 28 0.73 -21.00 6.46
CA ALA A 28 2.16 -20.88 6.72
C ALA A 28 2.49 -21.03 8.23
N ALA A 29 1.65 -20.50 9.12
CA ALA A 29 1.81 -20.67 10.57
C ALA A 29 1.59 -22.12 11.03
N ILE A 30 0.63 -22.84 10.42
CA ILE A 30 0.41 -24.27 10.67
C ILE A 30 1.60 -25.09 10.20
N ASP A 31 2.13 -24.82 9.00
CA ASP A 31 3.27 -25.56 8.46
C ASP A 31 4.54 -25.31 9.28
N ARG A 32 4.72 -24.07 9.78
CA ARG A 32 5.77 -23.75 10.75
C ARG A 32 5.66 -24.60 12.02
N LEU A 33 4.45 -24.83 12.53
CA LEU A 33 4.27 -25.70 13.70
C LEU A 33 4.67 -27.14 13.38
N ARG A 34 4.19 -27.67 12.24
CA ARG A 34 4.50 -29.04 11.79
C ARG A 34 6.00 -29.29 11.68
N GLN A 35 6.73 -28.35 11.09
CA GLN A 35 8.19 -28.44 10.95
C GLN A 35 8.90 -28.45 12.31
N ARG A 36 8.47 -27.62 13.27
CA ARG A 36 9.08 -27.58 14.61
C ARG A 36 8.76 -28.82 15.45
N SER A 37 7.54 -29.34 15.37
CA SER A 37 7.17 -30.57 16.07
C SER A 37 7.94 -31.80 15.58
N ALA A 38 8.33 -31.83 14.30
CA ALA A 38 9.18 -32.89 13.75
C ALA A 38 10.62 -32.87 14.29
N VAL A 39 11.10 -31.71 14.76
CA VAL A 39 12.49 -31.50 15.22
C VAL A 39 12.59 -31.51 16.74
N GLU A 40 11.63 -30.94 17.45
CA GLU A 40 11.72 -30.68 18.90
C GLU A 40 10.91 -31.65 19.78
N GLY A 41 10.20 -32.63 19.20
CA GLY A 41 9.42 -33.62 19.96
C GLY A 41 8.36 -33.00 20.89
N LEU A 42 7.93 -31.77 20.59
CA LEU A 42 7.14 -30.97 21.50
C LEU A 42 5.68 -31.47 21.53
N VAL A 43 5.34 -32.26 22.55
CA VAL A 43 3.94 -32.56 22.89
C VAL A 43 3.32 -31.26 23.40
N SER A 44 2.66 -30.55 22.48
CA SER A 44 1.86 -29.36 22.80
C SER A 44 0.42 -29.81 22.93
N SER A 45 -0.28 -29.36 23.97
CA SER A 45 -1.73 -29.55 24.00
C SER A 45 -2.34 -28.84 22.78
N ARG A 46 -3.51 -29.30 22.33
CA ARG A 46 -4.19 -28.67 21.20
C ARG A 46 -4.43 -27.16 21.42
N PRO A 47 -4.91 -26.70 22.60
CA PRO A 47 -5.02 -25.26 22.88
C PRO A 47 -3.68 -24.50 22.75
N ASP A 48 -2.57 -25.10 23.20
CA ASP A 48 -1.25 -24.45 23.12
C ASP A 48 -0.77 -24.32 21.67
N ALA A 49 -1.00 -25.36 20.86
CA ALA A 49 -0.71 -25.33 19.43
C ALA A 49 -1.51 -24.24 18.71
N GLU A 50 -2.81 -24.14 18.99
CA GLU A 50 -3.70 -23.14 18.41
C GLU A 50 -3.26 -21.71 18.80
N ASN A 51 -2.96 -21.47 20.09
CA ASN A 51 -2.46 -20.17 20.56
C ASN A 51 -1.13 -19.79 19.90
N ARG A 52 -0.20 -20.73 19.72
CA ARG A 52 1.08 -20.47 19.03
C ARG A 52 0.88 -20.11 17.56
N ILE A 53 0.01 -20.84 16.86
CA ILE A 53 -0.32 -20.56 15.45
C ILE A 53 -0.90 -19.14 15.32
N ILE A 54 -1.86 -18.76 16.17
CA ILE A 54 -2.47 -17.43 16.17
C ILE A 54 -1.43 -16.36 16.48
N GLY A 55 -0.58 -16.57 17.48
CA GLY A 55 0.50 -15.63 17.82
C GLY A 55 1.47 -15.40 16.65
N TRP A 56 1.82 -16.46 15.91
CA TRP A 56 2.65 -16.32 14.71
C TRP A 56 1.94 -15.65 13.55
N LEU A 57 0.65 -15.93 13.35
CA LEU A 57 -0.17 -15.26 12.36
C LEU A 57 -0.20 -13.74 12.61
N ILE A 58 -0.54 -13.33 13.83
CA ILE A 58 -0.60 -11.91 14.22
C ILE A 58 0.76 -11.25 14.00
N ALA A 59 1.84 -11.84 14.51
CA ALA A 59 3.17 -11.27 14.36
C ALA A 59 3.62 -11.19 12.89
N ASP A 60 3.16 -12.09 12.03
CA ASP A 60 3.46 -12.01 10.59
C ASP A 60 2.64 -10.95 9.87
N MET A 61 1.37 -10.79 10.25
CA MET A 61 0.51 -9.70 9.77
C MET A 61 1.08 -8.34 10.17
N ASP A 62 1.51 -8.17 11.43
CA ASP A 62 2.14 -6.94 11.91
C ASP A 62 3.41 -6.59 11.13
N ARG A 63 4.29 -7.58 10.92
CA ARG A 63 5.51 -7.39 10.11
C ARG A 63 5.18 -7.03 8.66
N TRP A 64 4.11 -7.58 8.10
CA TRP A 64 3.68 -7.24 6.75
C TRP A 64 3.16 -5.80 6.69
N LEU A 65 2.36 -5.37 7.66
CA LEU A 65 1.85 -4.00 7.76
C LEU A 65 2.96 -2.97 7.92
N MET A 66 4.04 -3.32 8.62
CA MET A 66 5.22 -2.47 8.75
C MET A 66 5.91 -2.15 7.41
N LYS A 67 5.63 -2.91 6.34
CA LYS A 67 6.16 -2.63 4.99
C LYS A 67 5.32 -1.62 4.21
N ALA A 68 4.10 -1.33 4.66
CA ALA A 68 3.25 -0.35 4.00
C ALA A 68 3.85 1.06 4.14
N PRO A 69 3.73 1.93 3.11
CA PRO A 69 4.07 3.33 3.24
C PRO A 69 3.28 3.96 4.39
N ARG A 70 3.97 4.72 5.24
CA ARG A 70 3.38 5.41 6.39
C ARG A 70 3.95 6.81 6.52
N LYS A 71 3.19 7.70 7.14
CA LYS A 71 3.67 9.04 7.48
C LYS A 71 4.89 8.95 8.40
N VAL A 72 5.89 9.78 8.15
CA VAL A 72 7.11 9.90 8.96
C VAL A 72 7.41 11.35 9.26
N ILE A 73 8.26 11.59 10.27
CA ILE A 73 8.87 12.89 10.55
C ILE A 73 10.30 12.84 10.00
N ASN A 74 10.63 13.72 9.06
CA ASN A 74 11.99 13.83 8.54
C ASN A 74 12.85 14.66 9.48
N ALA A 75 13.69 13.98 10.28
CA ALA A 75 14.66 14.60 11.18
C ALA A 75 16.10 14.57 10.66
N THR A 76 16.30 14.23 9.37
CA THR A 76 17.64 14.04 8.78
C THR A 76 18.32 15.34 8.37
N GLY A 77 17.57 16.44 8.25
CA GLY A 77 18.04 17.69 7.63
C GLY A 77 18.12 17.66 6.09
N VAL A 78 17.85 16.52 5.45
CA VAL A 78 17.85 16.39 3.99
C VAL A 78 16.47 16.77 3.44
N LEU A 79 16.39 17.86 2.68
CA LEU A 79 15.13 18.36 2.13
C LEU A 79 14.52 17.41 1.09
N LEU A 80 15.28 17.04 0.05
CA LEU A 80 14.86 16.11 -1.00
C LEU A 80 15.34 14.69 -0.70
N HIS A 81 14.78 14.08 0.34
CA HIS A 81 15.19 12.75 0.76
C HIS A 81 14.59 11.66 -0.14
N THR A 82 15.41 11.00 -0.96
CA THR A 82 14.98 9.99 -1.94
C THR A 82 14.24 8.81 -1.30
N GLY A 83 14.73 8.30 -0.16
CA GLY A 83 14.09 7.23 0.60
C GLY A 83 12.77 7.62 1.29
N LEU A 84 12.43 8.90 1.39
CA LEU A 84 11.20 9.40 2.03
C LEU A 84 10.22 10.03 1.02
N GLY A 85 10.50 9.93 -0.29
CA GLY A 85 9.60 10.43 -1.33
C GLY A 85 9.91 11.83 -1.87
N ARG A 86 11.13 12.34 -1.71
CA ARG A 86 11.58 13.65 -2.25
C ARG A 86 10.73 14.82 -1.73
N ALA A 87 10.10 15.59 -2.62
CA ALA A 87 9.39 16.82 -2.27
C ALA A 87 7.98 16.49 -1.74
N PRO A 88 7.62 16.89 -0.50
CA PRO A 88 6.26 16.79 -0.02
C PRO A 88 5.34 17.74 -0.80
N LEU A 89 4.13 17.29 -1.10
CA LEU A 89 3.13 18.12 -1.77
C LEU A 89 2.49 19.12 -0.79
N ALA A 90 2.26 20.34 -1.27
CA ALA A 90 1.44 21.32 -0.55
C ALA A 90 -0.01 20.85 -0.41
N ASP A 91 -0.73 21.38 0.59
CA ASP A 91 -2.09 20.96 0.92
C ASP A 91 -3.04 21.11 -0.28
N ALA A 92 -2.93 22.22 -1.02
CA ALA A 92 -3.72 22.46 -2.24
C ALA A 92 -3.49 21.36 -3.31
N ALA A 93 -2.24 20.95 -3.52
CA ALA A 93 -1.92 19.90 -4.49
C ALA A 93 -2.46 18.53 -4.05
N ARG A 94 -2.41 18.22 -2.74
CA ARG A 94 -2.99 16.98 -2.21
C ARG A 94 -4.51 16.96 -2.35
N ASN A 95 -5.18 18.07 -2.09
CA ASN A 95 -6.63 18.18 -2.26
C ASN A 95 -7.03 18.01 -3.73
N ALA A 96 -6.35 18.67 -4.67
CA ALA A 96 -6.61 18.51 -6.09
C ALA A 96 -6.46 17.06 -6.58
N ILE A 97 -5.45 16.32 -6.07
CA ILE A 97 -5.28 14.90 -6.36
C ILE A 97 -6.44 14.07 -5.80
N MET A 98 -6.88 14.36 -4.57
CA MET A 98 -8.00 13.65 -3.96
C MET A 98 -9.31 13.89 -4.74
N ASP A 99 -9.56 15.11 -5.20
CA ASP A 99 -10.72 15.43 -6.03
C ASP A 99 -10.64 14.71 -7.39
N ALA A 100 -9.46 14.68 -8.00
CA ALA A 100 -9.20 14.02 -9.28
C ALA A 100 -9.15 12.48 -9.20
N ALA A 101 -9.10 11.89 -8.00
CA ALA A 101 -9.08 10.44 -7.82
C ALA A 101 -10.42 9.75 -8.18
N GLY A 102 -11.50 10.54 -8.29
CA GLY A 102 -12.77 10.09 -8.86
C GLY A 102 -12.82 10.20 -10.40
N ALA A 103 -14.02 10.29 -10.94
CA ALA A 103 -14.18 10.64 -12.35
C ALA A 103 -13.85 12.13 -12.56
N CYS A 104 -12.92 12.42 -13.46
CA CYS A 104 -12.53 13.78 -13.82
C CYS A 104 -12.39 13.93 -15.35
N LEU A 105 -12.34 15.17 -15.82
CA LEU A 105 -12.06 15.50 -17.22
C LEU A 105 -10.57 15.26 -17.51
N LEU A 106 -10.18 13.99 -17.65
CA LEU A 106 -8.79 13.59 -17.81
C LEU A 106 -8.27 13.77 -19.24
N GLU A 107 -9.12 13.45 -20.22
CA GLU A 107 -8.82 13.48 -21.66
C GLU A 107 -9.99 14.08 -22.45
N VAL A 108 -10.72 15.01 -21.82
CA VAL A 108 -11.89 15.66 -22.42
C VAL A 108 -11.73 17.16 -22.27
N ASP A 109 -11.83 17.86 -23.40
CA ASP A 109 -11.82 19.30 -23.43
C ASP A 109 -13.17 19.85 -22.90
N PRO A 110 -13.16 20.73 -21.88
CA PRO A 110 -14.39 21.18 -21.24
C PRO A 110 -15.25 22.09 -22.13
N GLU A 111 -14.69 22.70 -23.17
CA GLU A 111 -15.42 23.63 -24.05
C GLU A 111 -16.10 22.88 -25.20
N SER A 112 -15.38 22.00 -25.86
CA SER A 112 -15.84 21.24 -27.04
C SER A 112 -16.49 19.91 -26.68
N GLY A 113 -16.18 19.34 -25.50
CA GLY A 113 -16.55 17.98 -25.12
C GLY A 113 -15.82 16.89 -25.92
N ALA A 114 -14.88 17.26 -26.78
CA ALA A 114 -14.11 16.32 -27.59
C ALA A 114 -12.99 15.67 -26.78
N ARG A 115 -12.50 14.53 -27.29
CA ARG A 115 -11.34 13.87 -26.71
C ARG A 115 -10.07 14.69 -26.96
N SER A 116 -9.25 14.84 -25.92
CA SER A 116 -7.95 15.51 -25.93
C SER A 116 -6.86 14.60 -25.35
N TYR A 117 -5.59 15.04 -25.39
CA TYR A 117 -4.48 14.32 -24.76
C TYR A 117 -4.34 14.71 -23.29
N ARG A 118 -3.92 13.79 -22.42
CA ARG A 118 -3.95 13.96 -20.95
C ARG A 118 -3.19 15.17 -20.38
N GLY A 119 -2.17 15.66 -21.09
CA GLY A 119 -1.32 16.76 -20.62
C GLY A 119 -1.79 18.16 -21.01
N PHE A 120 -2.89 18.28 -21.77
CA PHE A 120 -3.28 19.56 -22.38
C PHE A 120 -3.53 20.67 -21.36
N GLN A 121 -4.06 20.31 -20.19
CA GLN A 121 -4.40 21.24 -19.10
C GLN A 121 -3.21 21.99 -18.51
N VAL A 122 -1.99 21.44 -18.65
CA VAL A 122 -0.77 21.99 -18.06
C VAL A 122 0.25 22.44 -19.10
N HIS A 123 -0.02 22.16 -20.38
CA HIS A 123 0.86 22.54 -21.49
C HIS A 123 1.03 24.06 -21.58
N GLU A 124 -0.07 24.83 -21.57
CA GLU A 124 0.01 26.29 -21.64
C GLU A 124 0.80 26.87 -20.44
N LEU A 125 0.56 26.33 -19.24
CA LEU A 125 1.29 26.73 -18.04
C LEU A 125 2.79 26.46 -18.16
N LEU A 126 3.17 25.29 -18.66
CA LEU A 126 4.58 24.93 -18.83
C LEU A 126 5.25 25.80 -19.89
N CYS A 127 4.63 25.98 -21.07
CA CYS A 127 5.16 26.85 -22.12
C CYS A 127 5.30 28.30 -21.63
N ALA A 128 4.35 28.81 -20.83
CA ALA A 128 4.44 30.15 -20.26
C ALA A 128 5.58 30.28 -19.24
N LEU A 129 5.77 29.27 -18.38
CA LEU A 129 6.81 29.27 -17.34
C LEU A 129 8.23 29.14 -17.91
N THR A 130 8.41 28.31 -18.94
CA THR A 130 9.73 28.01 -19.52
C THR A 130 10.05 28.86 -20.75
N ARG A 131 9.02 29.47 -21.36
CA ARG A 131 9.08 30.15 -22.67
C ARG A 131 9.50 29.22 -23.82
N CYS A 132 9.21 27.92 -23.70
CA CYS A 132 9.41 26.97 -24.80
C CYS A 132 8.28 27.07 -25.83
N GLU A 133 8.53 26.56 -27.04
CA GLU A 133 7.54 26.47 -28.12
C GLU A 133 6.48 25.40 -27.86
N ASP A 134 6.86 24.31 -27.20
CA ASP A 134 6.00 23.16 -26.92
C ASP A 134 6.50 22.44 -25.65
N SER A 135 5.62 21.69 -24.98
CA SER A 135 5.93 20.91 -23.78
C SER A 135 5.23 19.55 -23.78
N LEU A 136 5.97 18.53 -23.32
CA LEU A 136 5.47 17.17 -23.12
C LEU A 136 5.84 16.67 -21.73
N ILE A 137 4.88 16.00 -21.07
CA ILE A 137 5.07 15.42 -19.75
C ILE A 137 5.13 13.91 -19.88
N VAL A 138 6.18 13.35 -19.29
CA VAL A 138 6.39 11.90 -19.18
C VAL A 138 6.41 11.49 -17.71
N ASN A 139 6.37 10.19 -17.44
CA ASN A 139 6.30 9.65 -16.08
C ASN A 139 7.41 10.18 -15.15
N ASN A 140 8.65 10.21 -15.61
CA ASN A 140 9.79 10.72 -14.86
C ASN A 140 10.97 11.06 -15.78
N ASN A 141 11.92 11.83 -15.26
CA ASN A 141 13.22 12.07 -15.91
C ASN A 141 14.20 10.92 -15.58
N ALA A 142 13.95 9.75 -16.16
CA ALA A 142 14.85 8.60 -16.09
C ALA A 142 15.21 8.15 -17.51
N GLY A 143 16.48 7.84 -17.72
CA GLY A 143 17.06 7.34 -18.97
C GLY A 143 18.19 6.39 -18.69
#